data_AF-C6S5V1-F1
#
_entry.id   AF-C6S5V1-F1
#
_cell.length_a   1.000
_cell.length_b   1.000
_cell.length_c   1.000
_cell.angle_alpha   90.00
_cell.angle_beta   90.00
_cell.angle_gamma   90.00
#
_symmetry.space_group_name_H-M   'P 1'
#
loop_
_entity.id
_entity.type
_entity.pdbx_description
1 polymer ?
#
loop_
_entity_poly.entity_id
_entity_poly.type
_entity_poly.pdbx_seq_one_letter_code
_entity_poly.pdbx_strand_id
1 'polypeptide(L)'
;MNTTNLNPNITLPNGYNRIKHSKASEEYIVVEFKYQEIIWKGWIPLEYRRTGVSIPYNKTNQSDVNAYLNLVYENMNPVNHETWLNDQNGFWEDSKAKVTKPFFECLKTGGWKCVKCTLPSNPNWARRIQDLKEMGYTLSTNTNQFCNNCKENTTHLLLVPIKRGNLLGNGYETWSKELRKRILAVLNNIDVYENKFNTHVLPDHKFSEIRWDDNTKSQNPDDMTDDEIKQKFQLLSNQRNQQKREVCRTCFQTGKRGVIFGIPFWYKGTADWDKSIPTKGKNAEQGCIGCAWYDIEAWRNELVKRLK
;
A
#
# COMPACT_ATOMS: atom_id res chain seq x y z
N MET A 1 -7.11 9.40 -25.56
CA MET A 1 -5.88 9.32 -26.39
C MET A 1 -4.71 9.25 -25.44
N ASN A 2 -3.99 8.13 -25.36
CA ASN A 2 -2.82 8.00 -24.49
C ASN A 2 -1.65 8.78 -25.10
N THR A 3 -1.54 10.06 -24.74
CA THR A 3 -0.40 10.89 -25.13
C THR A 3 0.82 10.43 -24.33
N THR A 4 1.84 9.90 -25.00
CA THR A 4 3.12 9.50 -24.40
C THR A 4 4.00 10.71 -24.04
N ASN A 5 3.69 11.88 -24.62
CA ASN A 5 4.36 13.14 -24.32
C ASN A 5 3.72 13.80 -23.11
N LEU A 6 4.57 14.35 -22.23
CA LEU A 6 4.13 15.11 -21.07
C LEU A 6 3.44 16.39 -21.53
N ASN A 7 2.31 16.73 -20.90
CA ASN A 7 1.59 17.96 -21.16
C ASN A 7 2.55 19.16 -20.94
N PRO A 8 2.62 20.13 -21.87
CA PRO A 8 3.55 21.26 -21.79
C PRO A 8 3.33 22.17 -20.57
N ASN A 9 2.17 22.08 -19.92
CA ASN A 9 1.85 22.81 -18.70
C ASN A 9 2.26 22.05 -17.41
N ILE A 10 2.93 20.90 -17.54
CA ILE A 10 3.52 20.16 -16.43
C ILE A 10 5.03 20.35 -16.46
N THR A 11 5.56 20.92 -15.39
CA THR A 11 7.00 21.03 -15.16
C THR A 11 7.43 20.00 -14.13
N LEU A 12 8.59 19.38 -14.33
CA LEU A 12 9.24 18.47 -13.38
C LEU A 12 10.51 19.15 -12.85
N PRO A 13 10.46 19.89 -11.72
CA PRO A 13 11.60 20.66 -11.23
C PRO A 13 12.87 19.83 -11.01
N ASN A 14 12.69 18.57 -10.62
CA ASN A 14 13.79 17.63 -10.38
C ASN A 14 13.93 16.61 -11.51
N GLY A 15 13.32 16.85 -12.68
CA GLY A 15 13.15 15.85 -13.73
C GLY A 15 12.38 14.62 -13.24
N TYR A 16 12.66 13.46 -13.82
CA TYR A 16 12.04 12.18 -13.44
C TYR A 16 12.62 11.55 -12.16
N ASN A 17 13.36 12.32 -11.35
CA ASN A 17 13.89 11.83 -10.09
C ASN A 17 12.77 11.56 -9.09
N ARG A 18 12.78 10.36 -8.51
CA ARG A 18 11.78 9.91 -7.55
C ARG A 18 12.22 10.15 -6.11
N ILE A 19 11.33 10.71 -5.31
CA ILE A 19 11.50 10.83 -3.86
C ILE A 19 11.00 9.53 -3.23
N LYS A 20 11.86 8.88 -2.44
CA LYS A 20 11.56 7.59 -1.81
C LYS A 20 11.13 7.75 -0.36
N HIS A 21 10.00 7.15 0.00
CA HIS A 21 9.58 6.96 1.37
C HIS A 21 9.71 5.49 1.75
N SER A 22 10.91 5.10 2.20
CA SER A 22 11.27 3.71 2.50
C SER A 22 10.32 3.02 3.49
N LYS A 23 9.95 3.70 4.59
CA LYS A 23 9.02 3.16 5.61
C LYS A 23 7.64 2.84 5.04
N ALA A 24 7.10 3.69 4.17
CA ALA A 24 5.79 3.47 3.54
C ALA A 24 5.87 2.60 2.28
N SER A 25 7.07 2.37 1.74
CA SER A 25 7.28 1.80 0.39
C SER A 25 6.55 2.60 -0.69
N GLU A 26 6.61 3.92 -0.57
CA GLU A 26 5.99 4.86 -1.50
C GLU A 26 7.09 5.61 -2.26
N GLU A 27 6.82 5.95 -3.52
CA GLU A 27 7.68 6.80 -4.35
C GLU A 27 6.84 7.94 -4.93
N TYR A 28 7.41 9.14 -4.97
CA TYR A 28 6.74 10.33 -5.48
C TYR A 28 7.58 11.02 -6.54
N ILE A 29 6.93 11.78 -7.42
CA ILE A 29 7.56 12.71 -8.36
C ILE A 29 7.14 14.14 -8.05
N VAL A 30 8.08 15.08 -8.12
CA VAL A 30 7.80 16.50 -7.88
C VAL A 30 7.30 17.12 -9.17
N VAL A 31 6.16 17.79 -9.10
CA VAL A 31 5.51 18.42 -10.26
C VAL A 31 5.11 19.86 -9.95
N GLU A 32 5.04 20.66 -11.00
CA GLU A 32 4.31 21.92 -11.02
C GLU A 32 3.29 21.85 -12.16
N PHE A 33 2.02 22.09 -11.84
CA PHE A 33 0.93 22.15 -12.81
C PHE A 33 0.53 23.60 -13.01
N LYS A 34 0.56 24.06 -14.26
CA LYS A 34 0.10 25.40 -14.64
C LYS A 34 -1.30 25.33 -15.24
N TYR A 35 -2.25 26.04 -14.65
CA TYR A 35 -3.60 26.24 -15.17
C TYR A 35 -3.84 27.74 -15.33
N GLN A 36 -3.62 28.27 -16.53
CA GLN A 36 -3.65 29.72 -16.78
C GLN A 36 -2.69 30.45 -15.81
N GLU A 37 -3.23 31.27 -14.90
CA GLU A 37 -2.49 32.03 -13.88
C GLU A 37 -2.24 31.24 -12.57
N ILE A 38 -2.87 30.07 -12.40
CA ILE A 38 -2.76 29.25 -11.20
C ILE A 38 -1.60 28.26 -11.38
N ILE A 39 -0.68 28.26 -10.42
CA ILE A 39 0.41 27.27 -10.34
C ILE A 39 0.19 26.41 -9.10
N TRP A 40 -0.01 25.12 -9.31
CA TRP A 40 -0.06 24.13 -8.23
C TRP A 40 1.28 23.40 -8.15
N LYS A 41 1.86 23.32 -6.94
CA LYS A 41 3.13 22.62 -6.69
C LYS A 41 2.92 21.51 -5.69
N GLY A 42 3.44 20.32 -6.00
CA GLY A 42 3.25 19.19 -5.11
C GLY A 42 4.01 17.95 -5.53
N TRP A 43 3.80 16.89 -4.76
CA TRP A 43 4.35 15.58 -5.04
C TRP A 43 3.22 14.67 -5.48
N ILE A 44 3.41 13.92 -6.57
CA ILE A 44 2.45 12.95 -7.08
C ILE A 44 2.99 11.54 -6.80
N PRO A 45 2.22 10.66 -6.14
CA PRO A 45 2.65 9.28 -5.92
C PRO A 45 2.73 8.49 -7.23
N LEU A 46 3.86 7.81 -7.46
CA LEU A 46 4.10 6.86 -8.55
C LEU A 46 4.12 5.40 -8.05
N GLU A 47 4.48 5.18 -6.79
CA GLU A 47 4.29 3.91 -6.10
C GLU A 47 3.51 4.17 -4.81
N TYR A 48 2.35 3.53 -4.68
CA TYR A 48 1.42 3.73 -3.59
C TYR A 48 0.62 2.45 -3.28
N ARG A 49 1.20 1.60 -2.41
CA ARG A 49 0.65 0.28 -2.05
C ARG A 49 -0.84 0.30 -1.71
N ARG A 50 -1.32 1.32 -0.98
CA ARG A 50 -2.67 1.32 -0.41
C ARG A 50 -3.77 1.69 -1.39
N THR A 51 -3.47 2.49 -2.40
CA THR A 51 -4.40 2.79 -3.51
C THR A 51 -4.11 1.93 -4.75
N GLY A 52 -3.07 1.08 -4.69
CA GLY A 52 -2.68 0.20 -5.79
C GLY A 52 -1.89 0.90 -6.91
N VAL A 53 -1.57 2.19 -6.79
CA VAL A 53 -0.78 2.90 -7.80
C VAL A 53 0.62 2.29 -7.87
N SER A 54 1.00 1.78 -9.04
CA SER A 54 2.36 1.31 -9.32
C SER A 54 2.64 1.64 -10.78
N ILE A 55 3.28 2.78 -11.00
CA ILE A 55 3.61 3.26 -12.34
C ILE A 55 5.00 2.74 -12.69
N PRO A 56 5.12 1.84 -13.68
CA PRO A 56 6.41 1.32 -14.14
C PRO A 56 7.39 2.46 -14.38
N TYR A 57 8.60 2.30 -13.85
CA TYR A 57 9.70 3.22 -14.15
C TYR A 57 10.63 2.57 -15.15
N ASN A 58 10.77 3.18 -16.31
CA ASN A 58 11.90 2.90 -17.17
C ASN A 58 12.69 4.19 -17.38
N LYS A 59 13.98 4.17 -16.97
CA LYS A 59 14.89 5.32 -17.17
C LYS A 59 14.99 5.74 -18.64
N THR A 60 14.78 4.82 -19.58
CA THR A 60 14.84 5.10 -21.02
C THR A 60 13.48 5.38 -21.66
N ASN A 61 12.36 5.06 -20.99
CA ASN A 61 11.01 5.28 -21.50
C ASN A 61 10.06 5.72 -20.37
N GLN A 62 9.69 7.00 -20.41
CA GLN A 62 8.84 7.64 -19.39
C GLN A 62 7.36 7.74 -19.80
N SER A 63 6.95 7.06 -20.86
CA SER A 63 5.59 7.16 -21.42
C SER A 63 4.50 6.86 -20.39
N ASP A 64 4.68 5.84 -19.53
CA ASP A 64 3.72 5.50 -18.47
C ASP A 64 3.61 6.60 -17.40
N VAL A 65 4.75 7.18 -17.01
CA VAL A 65 4.81 8.31 -16.07
C VAL A 65 4.12 9.53 -16.68
N ASN A 66 4.38 9.82 -17.96
CA ASN A 66 3.76 10.96 -18.66
C ASN A 66 2.26 10.79 -18.80
N ALA A 67 1.80 9.62 -19.23
CA ALA A 67 0.38 9.32 -19.36
C ALA A 67 -0.35 9.48 -18.02
N TYR A 68 0.25 8.96 -16.93
CA TYR A 68 -0.29 9.11 -15.59
C TYR A 68 -0.30 10.57 -15.12
N LEU A 69 0.80 11.31 -15.31
CA LEU A 69 0.85 12.73 -14.91
C LEU A 69 -0.14 13.59 -15.71
N ASN A 70 -0.33 13.32 -17.00
CA ASN A 70 -1.34 14.00 -17.81
C ASN A 70 -2.74 13.70 -17.29
N LEU A 71 -3.03 12.45 -16.93
CA LEU A 71 -4.31 12.09 -16.31
C LEU A 71 -4.53 12.83 -14.99
N VAL A 72 -3.50 12.90 -14.13
CA VAL A 72 -3.59 13.62 -12.85
C VAL A 72 -3.79 15.12 -13.09
N TYR A 73 -3.09 15.72 -14.06
CA TYR A 73 -3.25 17.12 -14.45
C TYR A 73 -4.68 17.41 -14.90
N GLU A 74 -5.26 16.59 -15.80
CA GLU A 74 -6.65 16.81 -16.23
C GLU A 74 -7.65 16.70 -15.06
N ASN A 75 -7.48 15.73 -14.17
CA ASN A 75 -8.34 15.59 -13.00
C ASN A 75 -8.21 16.75 -12.00
N MET A 76 -7.01 17.33 -11.88
CA MET A 76 -6.73 18.44 -10.97
C MET A 76 -7.03 19.82 -11.55
N ASN A 77 -7.54 19.90 -12.78
CA ASN A 77 -7.92 21.16 -13.39
C ASN A 77 -8.92 21.90 -12.48
N PRO A 78 -8.69 23.19 -12.14
CA PRO A 78 -9.54 23.95 -11.22
C PRO A 78 -11.03 23.92 -11.56
N VAL A 79 -11.40 23.79 -12.84
CA VAL A 79 -12.79 23.67 -13.29
C VAL A 79 -13.49 22.42 -12.74
N ASN A 80 -12.73 21.37 -12.41
CA ASN A 80 -13.24 20.10 -11.88
C ASN A 80 -13.30 20.08 -10.34
N HIS A 81 -12.72 21.08 -9.67
CA HIS A 81 -12.54 21.07 -8.22
C HIS A 81 -13.88 21.10 -7.46
N GLU A 82 -14.84 21.90 -7.92
CA GLU A 82 -16.16 21.99 -7.29
C GLU A 82 -16.92 20.66 -7.38
N THR A 83 -16.91 20.03 -8.56
CA THR A 83 -17.49 18.70 -8.77
C THR A 83 -16.84 17.67 -7.86
N TRP A 84 -15.50 17.63 -7.81
CA TRP A 84 -14.76 16.73 -6.93
C TRP A 84 -15.15 16.93 -5.45
N LEU A 85 -15.26 18.18 -5.01
CA LEU A 85 -15.60 18.53 -3.63
C LEU A 85 -17.01 18.09 -3.27
N ASN A 86 -17.98 18.28 -4.15
CA ASN A 86 -19.36 17.83 -3.96
C ASN A 86 -19.44 16.29 -3.83
N ASP A 87 -18.72 15.56 -4.68
CA ASP A 87 -18.61 14.10 -4.58
C ASP A 87 -18.03 13.65 -3.23
N GLN A 88 -17.04 14.40 -2.70
CA GLN A 88 -16.44 14.07 -1.40
C GLN A 88 -17.40 14.40 -0.25
N ASN A 89 -18.10 15.53 -0.31
CA ASN A 89 -19.06 15.92 0.72
C ASN A 89 -20.17 14.87 0.85
N GLY A 90 -20.74 14.40 -0.27
CA GLY A 90 -21.73 13.32 -0.25
C GLY A 90 -21.21 12.03 0.39
N PHE A 91 -19.97 11.62 0.10
CA PHE A 91 -19.38 10.47 0.78
C PHE A 91 -19.24 10.66 2.30
N TRP A 92 -18.88 11.87 2.74
CA TRP A 92 -18.66 12.17 4.16
C TRP A 92 -19.94 12.47 4.95
N GLU A 93 -21.07 12.68 4.28
CA GLU A 93 -22.40 12.74 4.91
C GLU A 93 -22.83 11.36 5.40
N ASP A 94 -22.62 10.32 4.58
CA ASP A 94 -22.96 8.92 4.92
C ASP A 94 -21.89 8.22 5.79
N SER A 95 -20.71 8.81 5.92
CA SER A 95 -19.57 8.18 6.59
C SER A 95 -19.71 8.15 8.11
N LYS A 96 -19.55 6.95 8.69
CA LYS A 96 -19.48 6.75 10.16
C LYS A 96 -18.11 7.10 10.77
N ALA A 97 -17.13 7.50 9.97
CA ALA A 97 -15.74 7.70 10.41
C ALA A 97 -15.51 9.08 11.08
N LYS A 98 -16.15 9.29 12.24
CA LYS A 98 -16.16 10.57 12.99
C LYS A 98 -14.76 11.12 13.33
N VAL A 99 -13.79 10.25 13.63
CA VAL A 99 -12.42 10.66 14.00
C VAL A 99 -11.56 10.98 12.78
N THR A 100 -11.86 10.36 11.63
CA THR A 100 -11.09 10.55 10.38
C THR A 100 -11.57 11.76 9.60
N LYS A 101 -12.87 12.08 9.65
CA LYS A 101 -13.46 13.23 8.93
C LYS A 101 -12.73 14.56 9.19
N PRO A 102 -12.38 14.96 10.43
CA PRO A 102 -11.63 16.20 10.68
C PRO A 102 -10.26 16.27 9.99
N PHE A 103 -9.61 15.12 9.76
CA PHE A 103 -8.35 15.08 9.02
C PHE A 103 -8.58 15.39 7.54
N PHE A 104 -9.62 14.81 6.94
CA PHE A 104 -10.02 15.14 5.57
C PHE A 104 -10.38 16.61 5.44
N GLU A 105 -11.19 17.15 6.36
CA GLU A 105 -11.59 18.57 6.37
C GLU A 105 -10.39 19.52 6.44
N CYS A 106 -9.36 19.18 7.23
CA CYS A 106 -8.13 19.95 7.24
C CYS A 106 -7.37 19.85 5.90
N LEU A 107 -7.21 18.63 5.38
CA LEU A 107 -6.44 18.35 4.18
C LEU A 107 -7.06 18.89 2.89
N LYS A 108 -8.40 18.89 2.76
CA LYS A 108 -9.11 19.37 1.57
C LYS A 108 -8.94 20.86 1.30
N THR A 109 -8.52 21.64 2.30
CA THR A 109 -8.18 23.06 2.13
C THR A 109 -6.91 23.30 1.30
N GLY A 110 -6.19 22.23 0.94
CA GLY A 110 -5.04 22.30 0.04
C GLY A 110 -3.73 22.73 0.69
N GLY A 111 -2.64 22.55 -0.06
CA GLY A 111 -1.28 22.82 0.41
C GLY A 111 -0.76 21.78 1.41
N TRP A 112 0.53 21.90 1.74
CA TRP A 112 1.19 21.02 2.71
C TRP A 112 0.71 21.31 4.14
N LYS A 113 0.21 20.29 4.82
CA LYS A 113 -0.27 20.37 6.21
C LYS A 113 0.73 19.70 7.15
N CYS A 114 1.26 20.47 8.10
CA CYS A 114 2.14 19.94 9.14
C CYS A 114 1.35 19.02 10.08
N VAL A 115 1.86 17.81 10.33
CA VAL A 115 1.20 16.85 11.24
C VAL A 115 1.18 17.32 12.70
N LYS A 116 2.08 18.24 13.08
CA LYS A 116 2.23 18.71 14.47
C LYS A 116 1.34 19.90 14.80
N CYS A 117 1.21 20.87 13.90
CA CYS A 117 0.49 22.13 14.19
C CYS A 117 -0.72 22.42 13.30
N THR A 118 -0.93 21.68 12.21
CA THR A 118 -2.02 21.96 11.27
C THR A 118 -3.10 20.88 11.28
N LEU A 119 -2.71 19.62 11.43
CA LEU A 119 -3.67 18.53 11.56
C LEU A 119 -4.40 18.57 12.91
N PRO A 120 -5.60 17.96 13.00
CA PRO A 120 -6.27 17.76 14.27
C PRO A 120 -5.37 17.05 15.28
N SER A 121 -5.38 17.53 16.53
CA SER A 121 -4.61 16.91 17.61
C SER A 121 -5.07 15.47 17.83
N ASN A 122 -4.21 14.51 17.50
CA ASN A 122 -4.47 13.09 17.68
C ASN A 122 -3.14 12.33 17.82
N PRO A 123 -2.93 11.58 18.92
CA PRO A 123 -1.70 10.80 19.10
C PRO A 123 -1.53 9.70 18.04
N ASN A 124 -2.62 9.31 17.36
CA ASN A 124 -2.67 8.30 16.31
C ASN A 124 -3.07 8.88 14.95
N TRP A 125 -2.56 10.07 14.61
CA TRP A 125 -2.78 10.71 13.31
C TRP A 125 -2.38 9.78 12.15
N ALA A 126 -1.31 8.99 12.30
CA ALA A 126 -0.82 8.09 11.27
C ALA A 126 -1.89 7.08 10.84
N ARG A 127 -2.67 6.53 11.78
CA ARG A 127 -3.81 5.66 11.43
C ARG A 127 -4.92 6.42 10.73
N ARG A 128 -5.21 7.66 11.11
CA ARG A 128 -6.25 8.47 10.43
C ARG A 128 -5.89 8.74 8.98
N ILE A 129 -4.62 9.03 8.71
CA ILE A 129 -4.10 9.17 7.34
C ILE A 129 -4.16 7.84 6.60
N GLN A 130 -3.83 6.74 7.27
CA GLN A 130 -3.99 5.41 6.70
C GLN A 130 -5.46 5.11 6.33
N ASP A 131 -6.42 5.47 7.17
CA ASP A 131 -7.86 5.32 6.87
C ASP A 131 -8.24 6.12 5.60
N LEU A 132 -7.73 7.34 5.44
CA LEU A 132 -7.98 8.13 4.23
C LEU A 132 -7.41 7.45 2.98
N LYS A 133 -6.19 6.91 3.05
CA LYS A 133 -5.59 6.13 1.96
C LYS A 133 -6.43 4.89 1.64
N GLU A 134 -6.91 4.19 2.66
CA GLU A 134 -7.80 3.02 2.52
C GLU A 134 -9.16 3.42 1.94
N MET A 135 -9.65 4.64 2.17
CA MET A 135 -10.85 5.20 1.54
C MET A 135 -10.62 5.65 0.08
N GLY A 136 -9.43 5.43 -0.48
CA GLY A 136 -9.09 5.76 -1.87
C GLY A 136 -8.52 7.15 -2.09
N TYR A 137 -8.21 7.91 -1.02
CA TYR A 137 -7.58 9.23 -1.17
C TYR A 137 -6.09 9.11 -1.50
N THR A 138 -5.64 9.97 -2.41
CA THR A 138 -4.22 10.09 -2.79
C THR A 138 -3.55 11.16 -1.96
N LEU A 139 -2.58 10.76 -1.13
CA LEU A 139 -1.84 11.65 -0.23
C LEU A 139 -0.34 11.51 -0.45
N SER A 140 0.36 12.63 -0.51
CA SER A 140 1.83 12.65 -0.51
C SER A 140 2.36 13.01 0.88
N THR A 141 3.46 12.39 1.26
CA THR A 141 4.08 12.56 2.57
C THR A 141 5.52 13.04 2.41
N ASN A 142 5.82 14.22 2.98
CA ASN A 142 7.18 14.70 3.13
C ASN A 142 7.58 14.61 4.60
N THR A 143 8.46 13.66 4.95
CA THR A 143 8.83 13.40 6.35
C THR A 143 9.83 14.38 6.93
N ASN A 144 10.40 15.28 6.12
CA ASN A 144 11.50 16.17 6.51
C ASN A 144 11.33 17.59 5.93
N GLN A 145 10.15 18.17 6.09
CA GLN A 145 9.86 19.53 5.63
C GLN A 145 9.89 20.52 6.79
N PHE A 146 10.57 21.65 6.59
CA PHE A 146 10.62 22.72 7.59
C PHE A 146 9.24 23.34 7.79
N CYS A 147 8.77 23.36 9.04
CA CYS A 147 7.52 24.03 9.41
C CYS A 147 7.81 25.41 9.99
N ASN A 148 7.30 26.46 9.36
CA ASN A 148 7.47 27.84 9.84
C ASN A 148 6.80 28.10 11.20
N ASN A 149 5.80 27.31 11.59
CA ASN A 149 5.12 27.44 12.88
C ASN A 149 5.83 26.65 13.99
N CYS A 150 6.31 25.44 13.69
CA CYS A 150 7.02 24.60 14.67
C CYS A 150 8.51 24.94 14.79
N LYS A 151 9.05 25.69 13.83
CA LYS A 151 10.48 26.04 13.74
C LYS A 151 11.42 24.83 13.68
N GLU A 152 10.93 23.71 13.16
CA GLU A 152 11.67 22.46 13.02
C GLU A 152 11.21 21.69 11.77
N ASN A 153 12.02 20.72 11.33
CA ASN A 153 11.60 19.79 10.29
C ASN A 153 10.57 18.80 10.85
N THR A 154 9.42 18.72 10.20
CA THR A 154 8.32 17.85 10.60
C THR A 154 7.75 17.12 9.38
N THR A 155 6.95 16.09 9.65
CA THR A 155 6.19 15.45 8.58
C THR A 155 5.06 16.38 8.11
N HIS A 156 4.94 16.53 6.79
CA HIS A 156 3.86 17.23 6.14
C HIS A 156 3.12 16.30 5.19
N LEU A 157 1.82 16.53 5.07
CA LEU A 157 0.93 15.78 4.19
C LEU A 157 0.29 16.71 3.17
N LEU A 158 0.13 16.21 1.95
CA LEU A 158 -0.55 16.91 0.87
C LEU A 158 -1.64 16.00 0.31
N LEU A 159 -2.89 16.45 0.33
CA LEU A 159 -3.96 15.78 -0.39
C LEU A 159 -3.88 16.18 -1.86
N VAL A 160 -3.89 15.17 -2.73
CA VAL A 160 -3.98 15.35 -4.17
C VAL A 160 -5.46 15.20 -4.54
N PRO A 161 -6.17 16.29 -4.94
CA PRO A 161 -7.62 16.29 -5.17
C PRO A 161 -7.95 15.68 -6.54
N ILE A 162 -7.65 14.39 -6.70
CA ILE A 162 -8.12 13.58 -7.82
C ILE A 162 -9.26 12.68 -7.35
N LYS A 163 -10.04 12.17 -8.31
CA LYS A 163 -11.08 11.18 -8.02
C LYS A 163 -10.49 10.08 -7.14
N ARG A 164 -11.18 9.77 -6.03
CA ARG A 164 -10.80 8.61 -5.19
C ARG A 164 -10.67 7.40 -6.11
N GLY A 165 -9.60 6.64 -5.97
CA GLY A 165 -9.31 5.55 -6.88
C GLY A 165 -10.51 4.59 -7.01
N ASN A 166 -11.22 4.66 -8.13
CA ASN A 166 -12.11 3.59 -8.58
C ASN A 166 -11.20 2.58 -9.26
N LEU A 167 -10.71 1.57 -8.54
CA LEU A 167 -10.25 0.28 -9.07
C LEU A 167 -10.01 -0.65 -7.86
N LEU A 168 -10.91 -1.62 -7.67
CA LEU A 168 -10.67 -2.88 -6.95
C LEU A 168 -10.35 -2.77 -5.45
N GLY A 169 -11.24 -2.13 -4.69
CA GLY A 169 -11.21 -2.18 -3.24
C GLY A 169 -9.95 -1.56 -2.65
N ASN A 170 -10.00 -1.33 -1.34
CA ASN A 170 -8.79 -1.15 -0.55
C ASN A 170 -7.84 -2.29 -0.97
N GLY A 171 -6.55 -2.09 -1.18
CA GLY A 171 -5.63 -3.19 -1.53
C GLY A 171 -5.62 -4.39 -0.55
N TYR A 172 -6.45 -4.35 0.48
CA TYR A 172 -6.97 -5.50 1.21
C TYR A 172 -8.15 -6.12 0.47
N GLU A 173 -7.95 -7.33 -0.05
CA GLU A 173 -9.09 -8.19 -0.40
C GLU A 173 -10.02 -8.28 0.81
N THR A 174 -11.25 -7.81 0.65
CA THR A 174 -12.32 -7.97 1.64
C THR A 174 -12.98 -9.32 1.40
N TRP A 175 -12.80 -10.26 2.32
CA TRP A 175 -13.61 -11.48 2.35
C TRP A 175 -14.91 -11.24 3.12
N SER A 176 -15.95 -12.03 2.80
CA SER A 176 -17.22 -12.02 3.53
C SER A 176 -17.04 -12.46 4.99
N LYS A 177 -18.07 -12.25 5.83
CA LYS A 177 -18.03 -12.73 7.22
C LYS A 177 -18.10 -14.26 7.27
N GLU A 178 -18.75 -14.85 6.29
CA GLU A 178 -18.99 -16.27 6.08
C GLU A 178 -17.68 -16.96 5.72
N LEU A 179 -16.97 -16.47 4.70
CA LEU A 179 -15.65 -16.97 4.33
C LEU A 179 -14.65 -16.80 5.46
N ARG A 180 -14.67 -15.67 6.18
CA ARG A 180 -13.80 -15.48 7.36
C ARG A 180 -14.01 -16.57 8.40
N LYS A 181 -15.26 -16.88 8.73
CA LYS A 181 -15.59 -17.96 9.68
C LYS A 181 -15.12 -19.31 9.16
N ARG A 182 -15.30 -19.57 7.86
CA ARG A 182 -14.86 -20.81 7.21
C ARG A 182 -13.35 -20.98 7.24
N ILE A 183 -12.57 -19.94 6.92
CA ILE A 183 -11.11 -19.98 7.00
C ILE A 183 -10.65 -20.30 8.43
N LEU A 184 -11.24 -19.66 9.44
CA LEU A 184 -10.92 -19.93 10.85
C LEU A 184 -11.20 -21.39 11.25
N ALA A 185 -12.31 -21.96 10.76
CA ALA A 185 -12.68 -23.35 11.01
C ALA A 185 -11.72 -24.33 10.30
N VAL A 186 -11.49 -24.15 8.99
CA VAL A 186 -10.61 -25.03 8.18
C VAL A 186 -9.18 -25.04 8.71
N LEU A 187 -8.69 -23.90 9.21
CA LEU A 187 -7.35 -23.75 9.80
C LEU A 187 -7.33 -23.93 11.33
N ASN A 188 -8.43 -24.44 11.91
CA ASN A 188 -8.55 -24.84 13.32
C ASN A 188 -8.18 -23.77 14.36
N ASN A 189 -8.30 -22.48 14.02
CA ASN A 189 -7.88 -21.36 14.87
C ASN A 189 -6.44 -21.50 15.42
N ILE A 190 -5.55 -22.19 14.71
CA ILE A 190 -4.16 -22.34 15.12
C ILE A 190 -3.37 -21.10 14.66
N ASP A 191 -2.80 -20.33 15.60
CA ASP A 191 -1.78 -19.34 15.27
C ASP A 191 -0.55 -20.09 14.75
N VAL A 192 -0.27 -19.99 13.46
CA VAL A 192 0.80 -20.79 12.84
C VAL A 192 2.19 -20.39 13.33
N TYR A 193 2.34 -19.17 13.84
CA TYR A 193 3.60 -18.68 14.40
C TYR A 193 3.89 -19.34 15.74
N GLU A 194 2.93 -19.35 16.66
CA GLU A 194 3.09 -19.94 18.01
C GLU A 194 2.79 -21.46 18.02
N ASN A 195 2.20 -21.98 16.96
CA ASN A 195 1.69 -23.35 16.83
C ASN A 195 0.68 -23.74 17.92
N LYS A 196 -0.22 -22.82 18.26
CA LYS A 196 -1.22 -23.02 19.32
C LYS A 196 -2.57 -22.48 18.91
N PHE A 197 -3.61 -23.10 19.46
CA PHE A 197 -4.96 -22.56 19.36
C PHE A 197 -5.02 -21.13 19.95
N ASN A 198 -5.63 -20.21 19.21
CA ASN A 198 -5.79 -18.82 19.60
C ASN A 198 -7.06 -18.24 18.97
N THR A 199 -7.96 -17.70 19.81
CA THR A 199 -9.24 -17.10 19.38
C THR A 199 -9.09 -15.72 18.74
N HIS A 200 -7.92 -15.09 18.86
CA HIS A 200 -7.62 -13.73 18.37
C HIS A 200 -6.77 -13.70 17.11
N VAL A 201 -6.80 -14.76 16.31
CA VAL A 201 -6.12 -14.85 15.02
C VAL A 201 -6.93 -14.21 13.90
N LEU A 202 -6.21 -13.73 12.89
CA LEU A 202 -6.76 -13.23 11.65
C LEU A 202 -6.31 -14.13 10.49
N PRO A 203 -7.18 -14.40 9.50
CA PRO A 203 -6.74 -14.85 8.20
C PRO A 203 -5.76 -13.85 7.57
N ASP A 204 -4.69 -14.38 7.01
CA ASP A 204 -3.72 -13.64 6.21
C ASP A 204 -3.28 -14.49 5.01
N HIS A 205 -3.03 -13.85 3.88
CA HIS A 205 -2.61 -14.52 2.66
C HIS A 205 -1.19 -15.04 2.78
N LYS A 206 -0.92 -16.30 2.42
CA LYS A 206 0.45 -16.83 2.33
C LYS A 206 1.32 -16.00 1.40
N PHE A 207 0.82 -15.69 0.19
CA PHE A 207 1.46 -14.76 -0.72
C PHE A 207 1.28 -13.31 -0.28
N SER A 208 2.40 -12.60 -0.03
CA SER A 208 2.37 -11.26 0.54
C SER A 208 1.84 -10.20 -0.43
N GLU A 209 0.88 -9.39 0.05
CA GLU A 209 0.24 -8.32 -0.72
C GLU A 209 1.19 -7.29 -1.34
N ILE A 210 2.39 -7.10 -0.77
CA ILE A 210 3.38 -6.17 -1.33
C ILE A 210 3.89 -6.62 -2.72
N ARG A 211 3.70 -7.89 -3.07
CA ARG A 211 4.10 -8.48 -4.34
C ARG A 211 2.95 -8.66 -5.32
N TRP A 212 1.74 -8.20 -4.98
CA TRP A 212 0.59 -8.34 -5.86
C TRP A 212 0.60 -7.24 -6.94
N ASP A 213 0.17 -7.60 -8.14
CA ASP A 213 -0.30 -6.64 -9.15
C ASP A 213 -1.83 -6.76 -9.29
N ASP A 214 -2.42 -6.02 -10.23
CA ASP A 214 -3.88 -6.05 -10.44
C ASP A 214 -4.39 -7.40 -10.94
N ASN A 215 -3.55 -8.21 -11.59
CA ASN A 215 -3.92 -9.56 -12.02
C ASN A 215 -3.78 -10.59 -10.90
N THR A 216 -2.92 -10.33 -9.91
CA THR A 216 -2.75 -11.17 -8.72
C THR A 216 -3.91 -11.03 -7.75
N LYS A 217 -4.49 -9.83 -7.62
CA LYS A 217 -5.67 -9.59 -6.79
C LYS A 217 -6.77 -10.54 -7.25
N SER A 218 -7.07 -11.51 -6.39
CA SER A 218 -7.94 -12.62 -6.70
C SER A 218 -9.25 -12.43 -5.94
N GLN A 219 -10.36 -12.84 -6.53
CA GLN A 219 -11.59 -12.91 -5.75
C GLN A 219 -11.45 -14.00 -4.69
N ASN A 220 -12.05 -13.75 -3.53
CA ASN A 220 -12.18 -14.69 -2.42
C ASN A 220 -13.63 -15.14 -2.37
N PRO A 221 -14.06 -16.03 -3.27
CA PRO A 221 -15.45 -16.44 -3.30
C PRO A 221 -15.75 -17.34 -2.09
N ASP A 222 -17.00 -17.30 -1.61
CA ASP A 222 -17.41 -18.03 -0.42
C ASP A 222 -17.40 -19.55 -0.62
N ASP A 223 -17.44 -20.00 -1.86
CA ASP A 223 -17.42 -21.40 -2.29
C ASP A 223 -16.00 -22.01 -2.38
N MET A 224 -14.94 -21.22 -2.15
CA MET A 224 -13.54 -21.69 -2.15
C MET A 224 -13.38 -22.98 -1.35
N THR A 225 -12.82 -24.02 -1.95
CA THR A 225 -12.63 -25.32 -1.31
C THR A 225 -11.72 -25.25 -0.09
N ASP A 226 -11.82 -26.21 0.81
CA ASP A 226 -10.97 -26.26 2.01
C ASP A 226 -9.47 -26.37 1.67
N ASP A 227 -9.15 -27.02 0.55
CA ASP A 227 -7.78 -27.13 0.06
C ASP A 227 -7.27 -25.81 -0.53
N GLU A 228 -8.09 -25.09 -1.28
CA GLU A 228 -7.76 -23.73 -1.72
C GLU A 228 -7.56 -22.79 -0.52
N ILE A 229 -8.40 -22.91 0.52
CA ILE A 229 -8.24 -22.15 1.77
C ILE A 229 -6.89 -22.46 2.42
N LYS A 230 -6.52 -23.74 2.56
CA LYS A 230 -5.23 -24.16 3.15
C LYS A 230 -4.04 -23.73 2.31
N GLN A 231 -4.17 -23.68 0.99
CA GLN A 231 -3.12 -23.21 0.10
C GLN A 231 -2.95 -21.70 0.16
N LYS A 232 -4.05 -20.95 0.27
CA LYS A 232 -4.05 -19.50 0.15
C LYS A 232 -3.81 -18.77 1.47
N PHE A 233 -4.29 -19.32 2.59
CA PHE A 233 -4.33 -18.62 3.87
C PHE A 233 -3.51 -19.28 4.98
N GLN A 234 -3.09 -18.47 5.94
CA GLN A 234 -2.59 -18.88 7.24
C GLN A 234 -3.21 -18.01 8.33
N LEU A 235 -3.20 -18.47 9.58
CA LEU A 235 -3.76 -17.72 10.71
C LEU A 235 -2.65 -17.14 11.59
N LEU A 236 -2.71 -15.83 11.82
CA LEU A 236 -1.73 -15.09 12.63
C LEU A 236 -2.45 -14.13 13.57
N SER A 237 -1.94 -13.96 14.79
CA SER A 237 -2.36 -12.82 15.61
C SER A 237 -2.03 -11.47 14.94
N ASN A 238 -2.70 -10.40 15.37
CA ASN A 238 -2.47 -9.05 14.86
C ASN A 238 -0.99 -8.64 14.87
N GLN A 239 -0.28 -8.94 15.95
CA GLN A 239 1.13 -8.63 16.11
C GLN A 239 1.98 -9.40 15.09
N ARG A 240 1.74 -10.71 14.93
CA ARG A 240 2.51 -11.54 14.00
C ARG A 240 2.21 -11.22 12.53
N ASN A 241 0.98 -10.83 12.22
CA ASN A 241 0.64 -10.31 10.89
C ASN A 241 1.42 -9.01 10.59
N GLN A 242 1.50 -8.07 11.54
CA GLN A 242 2.33 -6.87 11.37
C GLN A 242 3.81 -7.21 11.17
N GLN A 243 4.34 -8.17 11.93
CA GLN A 243 5.71 -8.64 11.78
C GLN A 243 5.96 -9.25 10.39
N LYS A 244 5.04 -10.10 9.91
CA LYS A 244 5.09 -10.65 8.55
C LYS A 244 5.14 -9.55 7.50
N ARG A 245 4.26 -8.55 7.60
CA ARG A 245 4.21 -7.42 6.67
C ARG A 245 5.55 -6.69 6.60
N GLU A 246 6.19 -6.49 7.75
CA GLU A 246 7.47 -5.82 7.83
C GLU A 246 8.62 -6.66 7.24
N VAL A 247 8.64 -7.96 7.52
CA VAL A 247 9.66 -8.86 6.97
C VAL A 247 9.50 -9.02 5.46
N CYS A 248 8.27 -9.21 4.97
CA CYS A 248 7.99 -9.26 3.54
C CYS A 248 8.33 -7.93 2.85
N ARG A 249 8.09 -6.79 3.50
CA ARG A 249 8.50 -5.46 3.01
C ARG A 249 10.01 -5.35 2.89
N THR A 250 10.75 -5.77 3.90
CA THR A 250 12.22 -5.77 3.88
C THR A 250 12.75 -6.66 2.76
N CYS A 251 12.17 -7.84 2.57
CA CYS A 251 12.52 -8.75 1.49
C CYS A 251 12.23 -8.15 0.11
N PHE A 252 11.09 -7.49 -0.05
CA PHE A 252 10.75 -6.79 -1.30
C PHE A 252 11.74 -5.67 -1.64
N GLN A 253 12.18 -4.91 -0.63
CA GLN A 253 13.06 -3.76 -0.81
C GLN A 253 14.53 -4.13 -1.01
N THR A 254 15.01 -5.16 -0.30
CA THR A 254 16.44 -5.50 -0.23
C THR A 254 16.81 -6.76 -1.01
N GLY A 255 15.81 -7.58 -1.37
CA GLY A 255 16.03 -8.92 -1.89
C GLY A 255 16.41 -9.95 -0.83
N LYS A 256 16.59 -9.57 0.44
CA LYS A 256 16.94 -10.51 1.51
C LYS A 256 15.69 -11.19 2.08
N ARG A 257 15.55 -12.49 1.84
CA ARG A 257 14.41 -13.30 2.30
C ARG A 257 14.40 -13.39 3.82
N GLY A 258 13.19 -13.36 4.38
CA GLY A 258 12.98 -13.30 5.82
C GLY A 258 13.35 -14.59 6.55
N VAL A 259 13.69 -14.45 7.82
CA VAL A 259 13.90 -15.55 8.77
C VAL A 259 12.90 -15.45 9.91
N ILE A 260 12.57 -16.58 10.52
CA ILE A 260 11.75 -16.68 11.74
C ILE A 260 12.61 -17.32 12.84
N PHE A 261 12.43 -16.89 14.09
CA PHE A 261 13.19 -17.39 15.25
C PHE A 261 14.73 -17.29 15.14
N GLY A 262 15.23 -16.45 14.23
CA GLY A 262 16.67 -16.36 13.95
C GLY A 262 17.25 -17.56 13.17
N ILE A 263 16.39 -18.43 12.62
CA ILE A 263 16.81 -19.64 11.91
C ILE A 263 16.89 -19.34 10.40
N PRO A 264 18.10 -19.33 9.78
CA PRO A 264 18.28 -19.10 8.34
C PRO A 264 18.01 -20.37 7.54
N PHE A 265 16.75 -20.82 7.54
CA PHE A 265 16.31 -22.01 6.82
C PHE A 265 15.32 -21.64 5.72
N TRP A 266 15.58 -22.16 4.51
CA TRP A 266 14.67 -22.08 3.37
C TRP A 266 14.56 -23.47 2.74
N TYR A 267 13.36 -24.07 2.79
CA TYR A 267 13.17 -25.39 2.19
C TYR A 267 13.17 -25.36 0.65
N LYS A 268 13.04 -24.16 0.06
CA LYS A 268 13.21 -23.88 -1.37
C LYS A 268 13.88 -22.51 -1.57
N GLY A 269 14.82 -22.44 -2.52
CA GLY A 269 15.63 -21.24 -2.77
C GLY A 269 16.67 -20.97 -1.67
N THR A 270 17.17 -19.73 -1.59
CA THR A 270 18.25 -19.34 -0.66
C THR A 270 17.86 -18.12 0.18
N ALA A 271 18.80 -17.48 0.88
CA ALA A 271 18.58 -16.24 1.61
C ALA A 271 18.28 -15.03 0.70
N ASP A 272 18.60 -15.15 -0.59
CA ASP A 272 18.46 -14.08 -1.57
C ASP A 272 17.28 -14.33 -2.49
N TRP A 273 16.62 -13.25 -2.89
CA TRP A 273 15.60 -13.27 -3.94
C TRP A 273 16.26 -13.64 -5.27
N ASP A 274 15.71 -14.65 -5.93
CA ASP A 274 16.17 -15.05 -7.26
C ASP A 274 15.81 -13.95 -8.26
N LYS A 275 16.83 -13.37 -8.90
CA LYS A 275 16.68 -12.27 -9.86
C LYS A 275 15.95 -12.68 -11.14
N SER A 276 15.83 -13.97 -11.41
CA SER A 276 15.01 -14.48 -12.52
C SER A 276 13.52 -14.42 -12.23
N ILE A 277 13.13 -14.30 -10.95
CA ILE A 277 11.72 -14.23 -10.52
C ILE A 277 11.30 -12.76 -10.44
N PRO A 278 10.16 -12.37 -11.07
CA PRO A 278 9.67 -11.00 -11.01
C PRO A 278 9.35 -10.58 -9.58
N THR A 279 9.48 -9.29 -9.27
CA THR A 279 9.28 -8.77 -7.90
C THR A 279 7.80 -8.62 -7.52
N LYS A 280 6.91 -8.48 -8.51
CA LYS A 280 5.45 -8.40 -8.40
C LYS A 280 4.76 -9.32 -9.41
N GLY A 281 3.46 -9.58 -9.19
CA GLY A 281 2.59 -10.38 -10.04
C GLY A 281 2.49 -11.85 -9.64
N LYS A 282 1.60 -12.62 -10.27
CA LYS A 282 1.34 -14.04 -9.92
C LYS A 282 2.63 -14.87 -9.87
N ASN A 283 3.52 -14.66 -10.85
CA ASN A 283 4.79 -15.39 -10.92
C ASN A 283 5.77 -15.03 -9.79
N ALA A 284 5.60 -13.88 -9.11
CA ALA A 284 6.44 -13.52 -7.97
C ALA A 284 6.21 -14.44 -6.77
N GLU A 285 5.07 -15.14 -6.67
CA GLU A 285 4.81 -16.10 -5.59
C GLU A 285 5.86 -17.21 -5.52
N GLN A 286 6.43 -17.60 -6.67
CA GLN A 286 7.47 -18.63 -6.73
C GLN A 286 8.70 -18.27 -5.89
N GLY A 287 9.06 -16.99 -5.77
CA GLY A 287 10.17 -16.53 -4.95
C GLY A 287 9.86 -16.52 -3.45
N CYS A 288 8.58 -16.57 -3.07
CA CYS A 288 8.15 -16.69 -1.69
C CYS A 288 8.25 -18.13 -1.17
N ILE A 289 8.01 -19.14 -2.02
CA ILE A 289 8.06 -20.56 -1.64
C ILE A 289 9.41 -20.91 -1.00
N GLY A 290 9.39 -21.53 0.17
CA GLY A 290 10.58 -21.83 0.95
C GLY A 290 10.84 -20.86 2.11
N CYS A 291 10.30 -19.63 2.05
CA CYS A 291 10.42 -18.65 3.13
C CYS A 291 9.47 -18.99 4.28
N ALA A 292 9.95 -18.89 5.52
CA ALA A 292 9.13 -19.11 6.71
C ALA A 292 7.86 -18.24 6.70
N TRP A 293 7.99 -16.96 6.38
CA TRP A 293 6.87 -16.01 6.40
C TRP A 293 5.86 -16.20 5.27
N TYR A 294 6.18 -17.01 4.25
CA TYR A 294 5.23 -17.41 3.21
C TYR A 294 4.30 -18.51 3.73
N ASP A 295 4.85 -19.57 4.30
CA ASP A 295 4.10 -20.69 4.87
C ASP A 295 4.84 -21.25 6.08
N ILE A 296 4.47 -20.78 7.29
CA ILE A 296 5.18 -21.12 8.53
C ILE A 296 4.99 -22.61 8.88
N GLU A 297 3.82 -23.18 8.58
CA GLU A 297 3.54 -24.58 8.83
C GLU A 297 4.39 -25.49 7.93
N ALA A 298 4.38 -25.25 6.62
CA ALA A 298 5.20 -26.00 5.68
C ALA A 298 6.69 -25.85 6.00
N TRP A 299 7.13 -24.63 6.32
CA TRP A 299 8.50 -24.36 6.72
C TRP A 299 8.92 -25.16 7.96
N ARG A 300 8.07 -25.18 9.00
CA ARG A 300 8.33 -25.93 10.22
C ARG A 300 8.40 -27.43 9.95
N ASN A 301 7.49 -27.96 9.14
CA ASN A 301 7.47 -29.37 8.79
C ASN A 301 8.74 -29.79 8.03
N GLU A 302 9.19 -28.98 7.08
CA GLU A 302 10.44 -29.22 6.35
C GLU A 302 11.68 -29.10 7.25
N LEU A 303 11.67 -28.17 8.22
CA LEU A 303 12.76 -28.06 9.19
C LEU A 303 12.85 -29.32 10.06
N VAL A 304 11.72 -29.80 10.58
CA VAL A 304 11.66 -31.03 11.41
C VAL A 304 12.16 -32.24 10.63
N LYS A 305 11.82 -32.37 9.34
CA LYS A 305 12.34 -33.46 8.48
C LYS A 305 13.87 -33.44 8.36
N ARG A 306 14.49 -32.26 8.45
CA ARG A 306 15.95 -32.08 8.31
C ARG A 306 16.72 -32.31 9.61
N LEU A 307 16.03 -32.27 10.74
CA LEU A 307 16.59 -32.52 12.07
C LEU A 307 16.45 -33.99 12.51
N LYS A 308 15.62 -34.76 11.80
CA LYS A 308 15.52 -36.21 11.93
C LYS A 308 16.53 -36.89 11.03
#